data_AF-A0A920E1C8-F1
#
_entry.id   AF-A0A920E1C8-F1
#
_cell.length_a   1.000
_cell.length_b   1.000
_cell.length_c   1.000
_cell.angle_alpha   90.00
_cell.angle_beta   90.00
_cell.angle_gamma   90.00
#
_symmetry.space_group_name_H-M   'P 1'
#
loop_
_entity.id
_entity.type
_entity.pdbx_description
1 polymer ?
#
loop_
_entity_poly.entity_id
_entity_poly.type
_entity_poly.pdbx_seq_one_letter_code
_entity_poly.pdbx_strand_id
1 'polypeptide(L)' 'MNLEFKVNSSVLIPRPETEELVRLMLKEDLDGKEVLDIGTGSGCIAISLTKNLHNAKVSALDISKMHLKLLGKCRAE' A
#
# COMPACT_ATOMS: atom_id res chain seq x y z
N MET A 1 3.82 -10.94 -5.34
CA MET A 1 2.78 -10.03 -5.87
C MET A 1 3.52 -9.08 -6.78
N ASN A 2 3.25 -9.04 -8.09
CA ASN A 2 4.04 -8.18 -8.98
C ASN A 2 3.26 -6.91 -9.31
N LEU A 3 3.40 -5.91 -8.45
CA LEU A 3 2.84 -4.57 -8.66
C LEU A 3 3.97 -3.58 -8.91
N GLU A 4 3.82 -2.76 -9.94
CA GLU A 4 4.75 -1.66 -10.19
C GLU A 4 4.26 -0.37 -9.53
N PHE A 5 5.11 0.21 -8.69
CA PHE A 5 4.84 1.47 -7.99
C PHE A 5 5.64 2.61 -8.60
N LYS A 6 4.93 3.64 -9.07
CA LYS A 6 5.60 4.88 -9.48
C LYS A 6 6.01 5.69 -8.26
N VAL A 7 7.31 5.78 -8.03
CA VAL A 7 7.91 6.56 -6.94
C VAL A 7 8.66 7.77 -7.45
N ASN A 8 8.96 8.72 -6.55
CA ASN A 8 9.84 9.85 -6.80
C ASN A 8 10.68 10.13 -5.54
N SER A 9 11.53 11.15 -5.58
CA SER A 9 12.43 11.52 -4.47
C SER A 9 11.72 11.99 -3.19
N SER A 10 10.41 12.24 -3.22
CA SER A 10 9.68 12.60 -2.01
C SER A 10 9.31 11.41 -1.13
N VAL A 11 9.31 10.18 -1.66
CA VAL A 11 8.91 8.98 -0.91
C VAL A 11 10.07 8.00 -0.78
N LEU A 12 10.01 7.15 0.25
CA LEU A 12 10.92 6.02 0.35
C LEU A 12 10.59 5.01 -0.75
N ILE A 13 11.64 4.51 -1.41
CA ILE A 13 11.53 3.41 -2.37
C ILE A 13 11.10 2.15 -1.57
N PRO A 14 9.99 1.46 -1.96
CA PRO A 14 9.58 0.21 -1.33
C PRO A 14 10.73 -0.79 -1.27
N ARG A 15 10.91 -1.44 -0.12
CA ARG A 15 11.97 -2.43 0.09
C ARG A 15 11.40 -3.84 0.03
N PRO A 16 12.21 -4.88 -0.28
CA PRO A 16 11.72 -6.26 -0.32
C PRO A 16 11.03 -6.71 0.98
N GLU A 17 11.51 -6.24 2.13
CA GLU A 17 10.92 -6.50 3.44
C GLU A 17 9.48 -5.96 3.54
N THR A 18 9.15 -4.89 2.82
CA THR A 18 7.79 -4.34 2.73
C THR A 18 6.85 -5.27 1.97
N GLU A 19 7.32 -5.98 0.93
CA GLU A 19 6.50 -6.98 0.25
C GLU A 19 6.21 -8.16 1.17
N GLU A 20 7.21 -8.63 1.93
CA GLU A 20 7.01 -9.73 2.87
C GLU A 20 6.01 -9.37 3.97
N LEU A 21 6.04 -8.12 4.48
CA LEU A 21 5.02 -7.63 5.41
C LEU A 21 3.61 -7.74 4.83
N VAL A 22 3.40 -7.33 3.57
CA VAL A 22 2.11 -7.46 2.91
C VAL A 22 1.71 -8.94 2.78
N ARG A 23 2.65 -9.83 2.43
CA ARG A 23 2.37 -11.28 2.36
C ARG A 23 1.95 -11.85 3.71
N LEU A 24 2.52 -11.37 4.81
CA LEU A 24 2.11 -11.77 6.15
C LEU A 24 0.71 -11.26 6.47
N MET A 25 0.42 -9.98 6.18
CA MET A 25 -0.92 -9.40 6.39
C MET A 25 -2.01 -10.12 5.60
N LEU A 26 -1.73 -10.56 4.37
CA LEU A 26 -2.70 -11.31 3.55
C LEU A 26 -2.99 -12.73 4.06
N LYS A 27 -2.22 -13.25 5.02
CA LYS A 27 -2.53 -14.52 5.70
C LYS A 27 -3.53 -14.34 6.85
N GLU A 28 -3.75 -13.10 7.29
CA GLU A 28 -4.71 -12.77 8.33
C GLU A 28 -6.13 -12.64 7.76
N ASP A 29 -7.14 -12.83 8.61
CA ASP A 29 -8.55 -12.65 8.22
C ASP A 29 -8.93 -11.15 8.25
N LEU A 30 -8.63 -10.48 7.14
CA LEU A 30 -8.89 -9.04 6.94
C LEU A 30 -10.14 -8.76 6.11
N ASP A 31 -10.87 -9.78 5.65
CA ASP A 31 -12.05 -9.57 4.82
C ASP A 31 -13.17 -8.86 5.61
N GLY A 32 -13.79 -7.84 5.00
CA GLY A 32 -14.79 -7.00 5.68
C GLY A 32 -14.23 -6.11 6.80
N LYS A 33 -12.91 -6.07 7.02
CA LYS A 33 -12.27 -5.22 8.03
C LYS A 33 -11.87 -3.87 7.46
N GLU A 34 -11.69 -2.90 8.36
CA GLU A 34 -11.07 -1.62 8.03
C GLU A 34 -9.58 -1.65 8.40
N VAL A 35 -8.72 -1.26 7.46
CA VAL A 35 -7.26 -1.23 7.62
C VAL A 35 -6.77 0.20 7.41
N LEU A 36 -5.89 0.68 8.29
CA LEU A 36 -5.29 2.00 8.19
C LEU A 36 -3.77 1.89 8.05
N ASP A 37 -3.24 2.36 6.92
CA ASP A 37 -1.80 2.47 6.65
C ASP A 37 -1.29 3.85 7.11
N ILE A 38 -0.41 3.86 8.12
CA ILE A 38 0.12 5.06 8.76
C ILE A 38 1.52 5.36 8.24
N GLY A 39 1.72 6.56 7.67
CA GLY A 39 2.99 6.91 7.04
C GLY A 39 3.15 6.22 5.69
N THR A 40 2.06 6.21 4.91
CA THR A 40 1.93 5.38 3.70
C THR A 40 2.99 5.67 2.64
N GLY A 41 3.58 6.88 2.61
CA GLY A 41 4.63 7.25 1.68
C GLY A 41 4.22 7.01 0.23
N SER A 42 4.81 6.00 -0.42
CA SER A 42 4.50 5.62 -1.80
C SER A 42 3.12 4.98 -1.97
N GLY A 43 2.44 4.59 -0.89
CA GLY A 43 1.17 3.87 -0.94
C GLY A 43 1.29 2.37 -1.14
N CYS A 44 2.52 1.82 -1.16
CA CYS A 44 2.75 0.45 -1.60
C CYS A 44 2.01 -0.59 -0.75
N ILE A 45 1.92 -0.42 0.57
CA ILE A 45 1.20 -1.33 1.46
C ILE A 45 -0.30 -1.21 1.21
N ALA A 46 -0.87 -0.02 1.38
CA ALA A 46 -2.30 0.21 1.21
C ALA A 46 -2.83 -0.25 -0.16
N ILE A 47 -2.12 0.08 -1.25
CA ILE A 47 -2.52 -0.33 -2.60
C ILE A 47 -2.43 -1.86 -2.76
N SER A 48 -1.37 -2.49 -2.25
CA SER A 48 -1.22 -3.94 -2.36
C SER A 48 -2.33 -4.67 -1.61
N LEU A 49 -2.69 -4.20 -0.40
CA LEU A 49 -3.80 -4.77 0.35
C LEU A 49 -5.14 -4.58 -0.38
N THR A 50 -5.44 -3.37 -0.87
CA THR A 50 -6.66 -3.10 -1.65
C THR A 50 -6.78 -3.97 -2.91
N LYS A 51 -5.65 -4.35 -3.53
CA LYS A 51 -5.64 -5.19 -4.74
C LYS A 51 -5.85 -6.67 -4.46
N ASN A 52 -5.52 -7.13 -3.26
CA ASN A 52 -5.55 -8.56 -2.91
C ASN A 52 -6.70 -8.92 -1.95
N LEU A 53 -7.28 -7.93 -1.26
CA LEU A 53 -8.44 -8.10 -0.39
C LEU A 53 -9.71 -7.64 -1.12
N HIS A 54 -10.76 -8.47 -1.13
CA HIS A 54 -11.99 -8.16 -1.86
C HIS A 54 -12.95 -7.26 -1.07
N ASN A 55 -13.16 -7.51 0.23
CA ASN A 55 -14.12 -6.73 1.03
C ASN A 55 -13.47 -5.86 2.11
N ALA A 56 -12.14 -5.77 2.15
CA ALA A 56 -11.46 -4.90 3.12
C ALA A 56 -11.50 -3.44 2.66
N LYS A 57 -11.76 -2.53 3.60
CA LYS A 57 -11.68 -1.09 3.37
C LYS A 57 -10.33 -0.58 3.86
N VAL A 58 -9.44 -0.30 2.92
CA VAL A 58 -8.08 0.17 3.23
C VAL A 58 -8.01 1.70 3.07
N SER A 59 -7.59 2.38 4.12
CA SER A 59 -7.31 3.82 4.15
C SER A 59 -5.82 4.06 4.38
N ALA A 60 -5.31 5.19 3.91
CA ALA A 60 -3.90 5.53 4.00
C ALA A 60 -3.72 6.98 4.43
N LEU A 61 -2.75 7.24 5.31
CA LEU A 61 -2.45 8.59 5.79
C LEU A 61 -0.95 8.88 5.76
N ASP A 62 -0.62 10.14 5.50
CA ASP A 62 0.73 10.66 5.58
C ASP A 62 0.67 12.13 6.02
N ILE A 63 1.66 12.58 6.75
CA ILE A 63 1.80 14.00 7.16
C ILE A 63 2.11 14.86 5.93
N SER A 64 2.86 14.30 4.97
CA SER A 64 3.24 14.98 3.74
C SER A 64 2.15 14.89 2.69
N LYS A 65 1.55 16.05 2.36
CA LYS A 65 0.58 16.16 1.25
C LYS A 65 1.16 15.74 -0.11
N MET A 66 2.48 15.76 -0.27
CA MET A 66 3.14 15.36 -1.53
C MET A 66 3.09 13.84 -1.74
N HIS A 67 3.11 13.05 -0.66
CA HIS A 67 3.04 11.58 -0.74
C HIS A 67 1.63 11.14 -1.15
N LEU A 68 0.61 11.80 -0.61
CA LEU A 68 -0.79 11.51 -0.95
C LEU A 68 -1.10 11.76 -2.44
N LYS A 69 -0.37 12.64 -3.13
CA LYS A 69 -0.51 12.87 -4.59
C LYS A 69 0.05 11.75 -5.47
N LEU A 70 0.87 10.87 -4.90
CA LEU A 70 1.40 9.68 -5.59
C LEU A 70 0.44 8.50 -5.50
N LEU A 71 -0.47 8.49 -4.51
CA LEU A 71 -1.48 7.46 -4.35
C LEU A 71 -2.34 7.33 -5.62
N GLY A 72 -2.62 6.09 -6.01
CA GLY A 72 -3.36 5.77 -7.24
C GLY A 72 -2.52 5.68 -8.51
N LYS A 73 -1.20 5.89 -8.46
CA LYS A 73 -0.28 5.70 -9.60
C LYS A 73 0.43 4.34 -9.55
N CYS A 74 -0.35 3.27 -9.56
CA CYS A 74 0.15 1.89 -9.59
C CYS A 74 -0.39 1.16 -10.82
N ARG A 75 0.46 0.37 -11.49
CA ARG A 75 0.07 -0.52 -12.58
C ARG A 75 0.20 -1.97 -12.10
N ALA A 76 -0.83 -2.75 -12.40
CA ALA A 76 -0.78 -4.20 -12.29
C ALA A 76 -0.62 -4.74 -13.70
N GLU A 77 0.40 -5.56 -13.92
CA GLU A 77 0.56 -6.38 -15.12
C GLU A 77 0.05 -7.79 -14.85
#